data_AF-A0A7S3IZP8-F1
#
_entry.id   AF-A0A7S3IZP8-F1
#
_cell.length_a   1.000
_cell.length_b   1.000
_cell.length_c   1.000
_cell.angle_alpha   90.00
_cell.angle_beta   90.00
_cell.angle_gamma   90.00
#
_symmetry.space_group_name_H-M   'P 1'
#
loop_
_entity.id
_entity.type
_entity.pdbx_description
1 polymer ?
#
loop_
_entity_poly.entity_id
_entity_poly.type
_entity_poly.pdbx_seq_one_letter_code
_entity_poly.pdbx_strand_id
1 'polypeptide(L)'
;VIVVKMKLYLIALVALVLLVTPSHGASQPTALKEAEEVIEGIFVGTFGEIGREVRGCITDGEQIFLYIEDAVKLFELGGRDNIIKGIVTIGKALALIPEEVRDCKAIEGLVADIEEIIAEFANPEALIVIIGERILWHGIDIYEDVRHSISHFKGKQFEPAGEDIGNIVKICFIGKTHADRIEDAVQFIEGFFKGALEDDSIDIEECIDDADEIIKEIETIVDDFKKGMSGDIEKLFMDILDLMAEIPKTVVKCEVSEAELAKLEEWAQLMKDFSVMEKKFFYAFLYFPDRIKKDFKDIIDSFKEEQFNTSGFCLGDLLHVLFVDVKTKKEIYKETDFDDI
;
A
#
# COMPACT_ATOMS: atom_id res chain seq x y z
N VAL A 1 32.41 49.10 -48.26
CA VAL A 1 31.03 48.70 -48.62
C VAL A 1 30.52 47.51 -47.80
N ILE A 2 31.32 46.46 -47.61
CA ILE A 2 30.93 45.24 -46.85
C ILE A 2 30.74 45.52 -45.34
N VAL A 3 31.62 46.32 -44.73
CA VAL A 3 31.56 46.67 -43.28
C VAL A 3 30.34 47.54 -42.93
N VAL A 4 29.82 48.32 -43.89
CA VAL A 4 28.64 49.19 -43.67
C VAL A 4 27.35 48.37 -43.75
N LYS A 5 27.28 47.36 -44.63
CA LYS A 5 26.12 46.45 -44.70
C LYS A 5 25.98 45.56 -43.46
N MET A 6 27.09 45.20 -42.81
CA MET A 6 27.07 44.35 -41.61
C MET A 6 26.58 45.09 -40.34
N LYS A 7 26.85 46.41 -40.23
CA LYS A 7 26.32 47.23 -39.13
C LYS A 7 24.81 47.49 -39.26
N LEU A 8 24.27 47.58 -40.47
CA LEU A 8 22.83 47.74 -40.71
C LEU A 8 22.03 46.47 -40.38
N TYR A 9 22.59 45.28 -40.65
CA TYR A 9 21.97 44.01 -40.25
C TYR A 9 21.97 43.79 -38.73
N LEU A 10 23.03 44.20 -38.01
CA LEU A 10 23.11 44.06 -36.55
C LEU A 10 22.13 44.99 -35.82
N ILE A 11 21.92 46.21 -36.33
CA ILE A 11 20.97 47.18 -35.75
C ILE A 11 19.52 46.74 -36.01
N ALA A 12 19.22 46.15 -37.18
CA ALA A 12 17.91 45.59 -37.48
C ALA A 12 17.58 44.35 -36.63
N LEU A 13 18.57 43.52 -36.30
CA LEU A 13 18.40 42.34 -35.45
C LEU A 13 18.19 42.70 -33.97
N VAL A 14 18.88 43.74 -33.48
CA VAL A 14 18.68 44.25 -32.10
C VAL A 14 17.36 45.01 -31.95
N ALA A 15 16.88 45.70 -33.00
CA ALA A 15 15.56 46.33 -32.99
C ALA A 15 14.39 45.32 -33.04
N LEU A 16 14.59 44.14 -33.65
CA LEU A 16 13.58 43.07 -33.67
C LEU A 16 13.46 42.34 -32.32
N VAL A 17 14.55 42.29 -31.53
CA VAL A 17 14.58 41.69 -30.18
C VAL A 17 13.97 42.61 -29.11
N LEU A 18 13.92 43.93 -29.34
CA LEU A 18 13.36 44.89 -28.38
C LEU A 18 11.86 45.22 -28.59
N LEU A 19 11.20 44.63 -29.59
CA LEU A 19 9.74 44.78 -29.81
C LEU A 19 8.93 43.53 -29.42
N VAL A 20 9.57 42.48 -28.90
CA VAL A 20 8.88 41.42 -28.17
C VAL A 20 8.93 41.78 -26.69
N THR A 21 8.17 42.80 -26.29
CA THR A 21 7.66 42.79 -24.92
C THR A 21 6.72 41.59 -24.82
N PRO A 22 6.92 40.64 -23.90
CA PRO A 22 5.87 39.69 -23.58
C PRO A 22 4.70 40.54 -23.09
N SER A 23 3.66 40.66 -23.91
CA SER A 23 2.35 40.98 -23.38
C SER A 23 2.08 39.91 -22.33
N HIS A 24 1.95 40.30 -21.06
CA HIS A 24 1.32 39.49 -20.03
C HIS A 24 -0.16 39.35 -20.42
N GLY A 25 -0.42 38.58 -21.47
CA GLY A 25 -1.72 38.06 -21.81
C GLY A 25 -1.93 36.85 -20.92
N ALA A 26 -3.00 36.87 -20.14
CA ALA A 26 -3.42 35.81 -19.23
C ALA A 26 -3.20 34.41 -19.83
N SER A 27 -2.24 33.67 -19.28
CA SER A 27 -2.08 32.22 -19.46
C SER A 27 -2.93 31.41 -18.46
N GLN A 28 -3.90 32.06 -17.81
CA GLN A 28 -4.57 31.55 -16.61
C GLN A 28 -5.43 30.27 -16.76
N PRO A 29 -6.08 29.94 -17.89
CA PRO A 29 -6.98 28.77 -17.92
C PRO A 29 -6.28 27.41 -17.80
N THR A 30 -5.00 27.31 -18.14
CA THR A 30 -4.26 26.03 -18.11
C THR A 30 -3.60 25.78 -16.77
N ALA A 31 -2.98 26.79 -16.16
CA ALA A 31 -2.25 26.63 -14.90
C ALA A 31 -3.17 26.26 -13.73
N LEU A 32 -4.35 26.90 -13.64
CA LEU A 32 -5.35 26.55 -12.63
C LEU A 32 -5.88 25.13 -12.80
N LYS A 33 -6.14 24.70 -14.05
CA LYS A 33 -6.59 23.33 -14.34
C LYS A 33 -5.54 22.29 -13.97
N GLU A 34 -4.28 22.56 -14.29
CA GLU A 34 -3.16 21.67 -13.96
C GLU A 34 -2.98 21.57 -12.43
N ALA A 35 -3.13 22.69 -11.71
CA ALA A 35 -3.12 22.70 -10.25
C ALA A 35 -4.27 21.90 -9.65
N GLU A 36 -5.49 22.09 -10.17
CA GLU A 36 -6.69 21.36 -9.76
C GLU A 36 -6.51 19.84 -9.95
N GLU A 37 -5.97 19.41 -11.09
CA GLU A 37 -5.67 18.00 -11.36
C GLU A 37 -4.66 17.42 -10.35
N VAL A 38 -3.57 18.14 -10.03
CA VAL A 38 -2.60 17.68 -9.03
C VAL A 38 -3.24 17.59 -7.64
N ILE A 39 -4.02 18.59 -7.23
CA ILE A 39 -4.65 18.61 -5.91
C ILE A 39 -5.67 17.47 -5.81
N GLU A 40 -6.50 17.28 -6.83
CA GLU A 40 -7.42 16.14 -6.90
C GLU A 40 -6.69 14.82 -6.77
N GLY A 41 -5.61 14.63 -7.53
CA GLY A 41 -4.77 13.44 -7.41
C GLY A 41 -4.27 13.24 -5.98
N ILE A 42 -3.74 14.28 -5.33
CA ILE A 42 -3.24 14.18 -3.94
C ILE A 42 -4.36 13.71 -3.01
N PHE A 43 -5.57 14.27 -3.13
CA PHE A 43 -6.71 13.83 -2.31
C PHE A 43 -7.14 12.40 -2.62
N VAL A 44 -7.14 11.99 -3.89
CA VAL A 44 -7.48 10.62 -4.31
C VAL A 44 -6.48 9.61 -3.75
N GLY A 45 -5.18 9.87 -3.87
CA GLY A 45 -4.16 8.99 -3.30
C GLY A 45 -4.20 8.97 -1.77
N THR A 46 -4.47 10.12 -1.14
CA THR A 46 -4.47 10.23 0.32
C THR A 46 -5.72 9.60 0.96
N PHE A 47 -6.91 9.90 0.43
CA PHE A 47 -8.21 9.60 1.05
C PHE A 47 -9.12 8.70 0.19
N GLY A 48 -8.68 8.27 -0.99
CA GLY A 48 -9.47 7.45 -1.90
C GLY A 48 -10.50 8.24 -2.69
N GLU A 49 -11.55 7.56 -3.15
CA GLU A 49 -12.52 8.10 -4.13
C GLU A 49 -13.24 9.39 -3.69
N ILE A 50 -13.41 9.62 -2.38
CA ILE A 50 -13.98 10.88 -1.85
C ILE A 50 -13.14 12.11 -2.26
N GLY A 51 -11.84 11.90 -2.53
CA GLY A 51 -10.93 12.95 -2.95
C GLY A 51 -11.29 13.61 -4.29
N ARG A 52 -12.02 12.92 -5.17
CA ARG A 52 -12.47 13.50 -6.45
C ARG A 52 -13.41 14.70 -6.29
N GLU A 53 -14.04 14.83 -5.11
CA GLU A 53 -15.00 15.90 -4.82
C GLU A 53 -14.34 17.29 -4.65
N VAL A 54 -13.00 17.40 -4.71
CA VAL A 54 -12.29 18.69 -4.80
C VAL A 54 -12.33 19.32 -6.19
N ARG A 55 -12.73 18.55 -7.20
CA ARG A 55 -12.85 19.04 -8.57
C ARG A 55 -13.94 20.11 -8.67
N GLY A 56 -13.62 21.22 -9.30
CA GLY A 56 -14.52 22.34 -9.60
C GLY A 56 -14.71 23.34 -8.48
N CYS A 57 -14.08 23.16 -7.32
CA CYS A 57 -14.16 24.10 -6.19
C CYS A 57 -12.83 24.81 -5.86
N ILE A 58 -11.72 24.40 -6.48
CA ILE A 58 -10.41 25.07 -6.35
C ILE A 58 -10.41 26.33 -7.20
N THR A 59 -9.94 27.45 -6.62
CA THR A 59 -9.94 28.76 -7.31
C THR A 59 -8.58 29.45 -7.41
N ASP A 60 -7.56 29.03 -6.65
CA ASP A 60 -6.19 29.59 -6.65
C ASP A 60 -5.12 28.51 -6.36
N GLY A 61 -4.94 27.55 -7.27
CA GLY A 61 -4.04 26.42 -7.05
C GLY A 61 -2.59 26.60 -7.55
N GLU A 62 -2.29 27.68 -8.27
CA GLU A 62 -1.06 27.77 -9.08
C GLU A 62 0.22 27.66 -8.24
N GLN A 63 0.22 28.19 -7.00
CA GLN A 63 1.38 28.12 -6.12
C GLN A 63 1.64 26.68 -5.60
N ILE A 64 0.59 25.88 -5.41
CA ILE A 64 0.70 24.45 -5.06
C ILE A 64 1.39 23.72 -6.20
N PHE A 65 0.93 23.93 -7.43
CA PHE A 65 1.53 23.33 -8.62
C PHE A 65 3.03 23.63 -8.75
N LEU A 66 3.43 24.88 -8.52
CA LEU A 66 4.85 25.28 -8.56
C LEU A 66 5.69 24.57 -7.49
N TYR A 67 5.16 24.39 -6.28
CA TYR A 67 5.87 23.63 -5.25
C TYR A 67 5.99 22.15 -5.61
N ILE A 68 4.94 21.54 -6.17
CA ILE A 68 5.01 20.15 -6.64
C ILE A 68 6.02 20.01 -7.78
N GLU A 69 6.03 20.93 -8.74
CA GLU A 69 7.01 20.94 -9.84
C GLU A 69 8.45 21.02 -9.30
N ASP A 70 8.70 21.89 -8.33
CA ASP A 70 10.03 22.03 -7.72
C ASP A 70 10.42 20.79 -6.90
N ALA A 71 9.47 20.15 -6.21
CA ALA A 71 9.70 18.90 -5.51
C ALA A 71 10.06 17.77 -6.48
N VAL A 72 9.35 17.63 -7.60
CA VAL A 72 9.65 16.66 -8.67
C VAL A 72 11.07 16.87 -9.20
N LYS A 73 11.47 18.12 -9.51
CA LYS A 73 12.85 18.43 -9.95
C LYS A 73 13.88 18.02 -8.89
N LEU A 74 13.59 18.20 -7.61
CA LEU A 74 14.48 17.81 -6.52
C LEU A 74 14.61 16.28 -6.40
N PHE A 75 13.51 15.54 -6.55
CA PHE A 75 13.55 14.07 -6.56
C PHE A 75 14.31 13.53 -7.78
N GLU A 76 14.17 14.15 -8.95
CA GLU A 76 14.94 13.79 -10.15
C GLU A 76 16.46 13.96 -9.98
N LEU A 77 16.88 15.01 -9.27
CA LEU A 77 18.29 15.21 -8.96
C LEU A 77 18.83 14.13 -8.03
N GLY A 78 17.96 13.51 -7.23
CA GLY A 78 18.29 12.46 -6.29
C GLY A 78 19.29 12.89 -5.21
N GLY A 79 19.70 11.92 -4.39
CA GLY A 79 20.61 12.17 -3.28
C GLY A 79 19.92 12.79 -2.05
N ARG A 80 20.48 12.50 -0.88
CA ARG A 80 19.87 12.80 0.44
C ARG A 80 19.38 14.24 0.56
N ASP A 81 20.24 15.21 0.26
CA ASP A 81 19.92 16.63 0.46
C ASP A 81 18.78 17.12 -0.44
N ASN A 82 18.71 16.64 -1.69
CA ASN A 82 17.63 17.03 -2.60
C ASN A 82 16.33 16.32 -2.23
N ILE A 83 16.38 15.05 -1.81
CA ILE A 83 15.20 14.33 -1.31
C ILE A 83 14.59 15.05 -0.10
N ILE A 84 15.42 15.43 0.89
CA ILE A 84 14.95 16.18 2.07
C ILE A 84 14.32 17.51 1.65
N LYS A 85 14.95 18.25 0.73
CA LYS A 85 14.37 19.51 0.21
C LYS A 85 13.06 19.26 -0.55
N GLY A 86 12.97 18.16 -1.30
CA GLY A 86 11.77 17.78 -2.04
C GLY A 86 10.61 17.54 -1.09
N ILE A 87 10.81 16.74 -0.03
CA ILE A 87 9.83 16.49 1.03
C ILE A 87 9.38 17.81 1.69
N VAL A 88 10.33 18.67 2.09
CA VAL A 88 10.00 19.99 2.65
C VAL A 88 9.20 20.86 1.67
N THR A 89 9.46 20.72 0.37
CA THR A 89 8.73 21.44 -0.68
C THR A 89 7.32 20.87 -0.88
N ILE A 90 7.13 19.56 -0.80
CA ILE A 90 5.79 18.93 -0.73
C ILE A 90 5.02 19.46 0.49
N GLY A 91 5.66 19.53 1.67
CA GLY A 91 5.02 20.09 2.87
C GLY A 91 4.53 21.53 2.69
N LYS A 92 5.25 22.37 1.94
CA LYS A 92 4.80 23.72 1.57
C LYS A 92 3.61 23.70 0.62
N ALA A 93 3.56 22.75 -0.30
CA ALA A 93 2.41 22.57 -1.19
C ALA A 93 1.17 22.15 -0.38
N LEU A 94 1.31 21.16 0.49
CA LEU A 94 0.23 20.68 1.38
C LEU A 94 -0.28 21.80 2.29
N ALA A 95 0.60 22.64 2.83
CA ALA A 95 0.22 23.76 3.70
C ALA A 95 -0.71 24.80 3.05
N LEU A 96 -0.80 24.85 1.72
CA LEU A 96 -1.72 25.74 1.00
C LEU A 96 -3.07 25.10 0.73
N ILE A 97 -3.15 23.77 0.74
CA ILE A 97 -4.37 23.02 0.37
C ILE A 97 -5.60 23.42 1.20
N PRO A 98 -5.54 23.53 2.56
CA PRO A 98 -6.74 23.83 3.35
C PRO A 98 -7.48 25.09 2.92
N GLU A 99 -6.76 26.16 2.57
CA GLU A 99 -7.39 27.40 2.10
C GLU A 99 -8.01 27.21 0.71
N GLU A 100 -7.35 26.46 -0.19
CA GLU A 100 -7.83 26.22 -1.55
C GLU A 100 -9.09 25.35 -1.62
N VAL A 101 -9.27 24.47 -0.65
CA VAL A 101 -10.41 23.56 -0.63
C VAL A 101 -11.49 23.91 0.40
N ARG A 102 -11.35 25.01 1.14
CA ARG A 102 -12.31 25.36 2.21
C ARG A 102 -13.76 25.51 1.73
N ASP A 103 -13.94 25.89 0.46
CA ASP A 103 -15.25 26.08 -0.16
C ASP A 103 -15.82 24.77 -0.76
N CYS A 104 -15.01 23.68 -0.75
CA CYS A 104 -15.37 22.34 -1.18
C CYS A 104 -16.17 21.59 -0.11
N LYS A 105 -17.47 21.90 0.01
CA LYS A 105 -18.35 21.35 1.06
C LYS A 105 -18.37 19.82 1.17
N ALA A 106 -18.14 19.11 0.08
CA ALA A 106 -18.17 17.64 0.05
C ALA A 106 -17.00 17.00 0.82
N ILE A 107 -15.90 17.75 1.04
CA ILE A 107 -14.70 17.26 1.70
C ILE A 107 -14.36 18.04 2.98
N GLU A 108 -15.30 18.80 3.54
CA GLU A 108 -15.09 19.62 4.75
C GLU A 108 -14.48 18.80 5.91
N GLY A 109 -14.86 17.51 6.02
CA GLY A 109 -14.29 16.60 7.01
C GLY A 109 -12.80 16.26 6.80
N LEU A 110 -12.32 16.24 5.55
CA LEU A 110 -10.94 15.88 5.21
C LEU A 110 -9.95 17.04 5.41
N VAL A 111 -10.45 18.27 5.52
CA VAL A 111 -9.59 19.45 5.73
C VAL A 111 -8.84 19.34 7.06
N ALA A 112 -9.51 18.86 8.11
CA ALA A 112 -8.91 18.62 9.41
C ALA A 112 -7.80 17.54 9.34
N ASP A 113 -8.04 16.47 8.59
CA ASP A 113 -7.05 15.40 8.39
C ASP A 113 -5.80 15.93 7.68
N ILE A 114 -5.96 16.79 6.67
CA ILE A 114 -4.82 17.46 6.03
C ILE A 114 -4.08 18.41 6.98
N GLU A 115 -4.79 19.15 7.83
CA GLU A 115 -4.18 20.02 8.83
C GLU A 115 -3.33 19.23 9.85
N GLU A 116 -3.78 18.04 10.23
CA GLU A 116 -3.01 17.12 11.07
C GLU A 116 -1.74 16.64 10.36
N ILE A 117 -1.84 16.23 9.09
CA ILE A 117 -0.68 15.87 8.26
C ILE A 117 0.31 17.04 8.16
N ILE A 118 -0.17 18.27 7.95
CA ILE A 118 0.67 19.46 7.86
C ILE A 118 1.40 19.73 9.18
N ALA A 119 0.79 19.41 10.32
CA ALA A 119 1.41 19.60 11.64
C ALA A 119 2.70 18.78 11.79
N GLU A 120 2.79 17.60 11.15
CA GLU A 120 4.01 16.77 11.13
C GLU A 120 5.19 17.48 10.46
N PHE A 121 4.92 18.36 9.48
CA PHE A 121 5.96 19.15 8.80
C PHE A 121 6.50 20.30 9.65
N ALA A 122 5.89 20.61 10.80
CA ALA A 122 6.37 21.65 11.72
C ALA A 122 7.71 21.28 12.39
N ASN A 123 8.03 19.99 12.48
CA ASN A 123 9.30 19.50 13.02
C ASN A 123 10.08 18.67 11.99
N PRO A 124 10.97 19.29 11.19
CA PRO A 124 11.73 18.61 10.15
C PRO A 124 12.61 17.45 10.66
N GLU A 125 13.06 17.47 11.92
CA GLU A 125 13.87 16.38 12.48
C GLU A 125 13.00 15.15 12.79
N ALA A 126 11.84 15.35 13.42
CA ALA A 126 10.88 14.28 13.68
C ALA A 126 10.33 13.69 12.37
N LEU A 127 10.04 14.56 11.40
CA LEU A 127 9.60 14.19 10.06
C LEU A 127 10.56 13.21 9.36
N ILE A 128 11.88 13.43 9.48
CA ILE A 128 12.88 12.53 8.90
C ILE A 128 12.85 11.16 9.56
N VAL A 129 12.58 11.09 10.87
CA VAL A 129 12.46 9.82 11.60
C VAL A 129 11.22 9.06 11.14
N ILE A 130 10.06 9.73 11.09
CA ILE A 130 8.79 9.15 10.62
C ILE A 130 8.93 8.62 9.19
N ILE A 131 9.41 9.46 8.26
CA ILE A 131 9.60 9.05 6.87
C ILE A 131 10.65 7.94 6.77
N GLY A 132 11.71 7.98 7.59
CA GLY A 132 12.73 6.92 7.62
C GLY A 132 12.16 5.57 8.04
N GLU A 133 11.33 5.53 9.08
CA GLU A 133 10.60 4.34 9.52
C GLU A 133 9.65 3.85 8.41
N ARG A 134 8.90 4.75 7.78
CA ARG A 134 7.96 4.39 6.71
C ARG A 134 8.66 3.89 5.46
N ILE A 135 9.82 4.44 5.10
CA ILE A 135 10.66 3.92 4.00
C ILE A 135 11.24 2.55 4.34
N LEU A 136 11.55 2.26 5.61
CA LEU A 136 12.02 0.94 6.00
C LEU A 136 10.96 -0.13 5.69
N TRP A 137 9.69 0.19 5.93
CA TRP A 137 8.56 -0.74 5.77
C TRP A 137 7.92 -0.74 4.39
N HIS A 138 7.81 0.42 3.75
CA HIS A 138 7.13 0.64 2.48
C HIS A 138 8.08 1.15 1.39
N GLY A 139 9.38 0.89 1.53
CA GLY A 139 10.40 1.49 0.67
C GLY A 139 10.25 1.16 -0.81
N ILE A 140 9.70 -0.02 -1.15
CA ILE A 140 9.41 -0.40 -2.54
C ILE A 140 8.25 0.45 -3.07
N ASP A 141 7.12 0.47 -2.38
CA ASP A 141 5.92 1.22 -2.79
C ASP A 141 6.23 2.72 -2.91
N ILE A 142 6.85 3.31 -1.88
CA ILE A 142 7.28 4.72 -1.88
C ILE A 142 8.23 4.99 -3.04
N TYR A 143 9.18 4.09 -3.32
CA TYR A 143 10.11 4.27 -4.43
C TYR A 143 9.40 4.20 -5.79
N GLU A 144 8.45 3.30 -5.96
CA GLU A 144 7.63 3.21 -7.17
C GLU A 144 6.77 4.46 -7.35
N ASP A 145 6.07 4.92 -6.32
CA ASP A 145 5.25 6.14 -6.34
C ASP A 145 6.10 7.39 -6.62
N VAL A 146 7.30 7.50 -6.06
CA VAL A 146 8.22 8.62 -6.40
C VAL A 146 8.61 8.55 -7.88
N ARG A 147 8.86 7.37 -8.43
CA ARG A 147 9.19 7.23 -9.86
C ARG A 147 8.01 7.48 -10.76
N HIS A 148 6.82 6.99 -10.41
CA HIS A 148 5.59 7.20 -11.14
C HIS A 148 5.20 8.67 -11.13
N SER A 149 5.24 9.35 -9.98
CA SER A 149 4.94 10.78 -9.88
C SER A 149 5.84 11.61 -10.80
N ILE A 150 7.16 11.36 -10.79
CA ILE A 150 8.11 12.01 -11.72
C ILE A 150 7.73 11.74 -13.19
N SER A 151 7.44 10.48 -13.53
CA SER A 151 7.10 10.06 -14.89
C SER A 151 5.80 10.69 -15.37
N HIS A 152 4.74 10.62 -14.56
CA HIS A 152 3.42 11.19 -14.80
C HIS A 152 3.51 12.71 -14.92
N PHE A 153 4.23 13.38 -14.03
CA PHE A 153 4.40 14.84 -14.08
C PHE A 153 5.10 15.27 -15.37
N LYS A 154 6.17 14.57 -15.79
CA LYS A 154 6.82 14.79 -17.10
C LYS A 154 5.91 14.51 -18.29
N GLY A 155 5.04 13.51 -18.15
CA GLY A 155 4.00 13.16 -19.11
C GLY A 155 2.82 14.13 -19.14
N LYS A 156 2.80 15.17 -18.27
CA LYS A 156 1.65 16.06 -18.04
C LYS A 156 0.38 15.33 -17.62
N GLN A 157 0.54 14.21 -16.92
CA GLN A 157 -0.52 13.42 -16.31
C GLN A 157 -0.60 13.86 -14.84
N PHE A 158 -1.17 15.04 -14.61
CA PHE A 158 -1.10 15.72 -13.33
C PHE A 158 -1.96 15.08 -12.24
N GLU A 159 -3.15 14.57 -12.58
CA GLU A 159 -4.00 13.79 -11.67
C GLU A 159 -3.27 12.50 -11.22
N PRO A 160 -2.77 11.63 -12.13
CA PRO A 160 -1.96 10.48 -11.71
C PRO A 160 -0.69 10.85 -10.91
N ALA A 161 0.00 11.93 -11.28
CA ALA A 161 1.16 12.39 -10.52
C ALA A 161 0.78 12.83 -9.10
N GLY A 162 -0.37 13.50 -8.95
CA GLY A 162 -0.93 13.84 -7.66
C GLY A 162 -1.32 12.60 -6.86
N GLU A 163 -1.91 11.59 -7.51
CA GLU A 163 -2.31 10.32 -6.87
C GLU A 163 -1.11 9.59 -6.28
N ASP A 164 -0.02 9.46 -7.03
CA ASP A 164 1.23 8.88 -6.51
C ASP A 164 1.77 9.67 -5.30
N ILE A 165 1.70 11.01 -5.34
CA ILE A 165 2.11 11.85 -4.20
C ILE A 165 1.18 11.63 -3.00
N GLY A 166 -0.13 11.52 -3.24
CA GLY A 166 -1.13 11.24 -2.22
C GLY A 166 -0.92 9.87 -1.57
N ASN A 167 -0.55 8.86 -2.34
CA ASN A 167 -0.22 7.52 -1.82
C ASN A 167 0.99 7.59 -0.87
N ILE A 168 2.03 8.34 -1.22
CA ILE A 168 3.19 8.56 -0.34
C ILE A 168 2.76 9.28 0.95
N VAL A 169 1.93 10.32 0.84
CA VAL A 169 1.40 11.06 2.00
C VAL A 169 0.60 10.12 2.90
N LYS A 170 -0.27 9.29 2.31
CA LYS A 170 -1.04 8.28 3.04
C LYS A 170 -0.10 7.34 3.78
N ILE A 171 0.84 6.70 3.10
CA ILE A 171 1.80 5.78 3.72
C ILE A 171 2.56 6.46 4.86
N CYS A 172 3.01 7.70 4.66
CA CYS A 172 3.87 8.39 5.61
C CYS A 172 3.14 8.91 6.86
N PHE A 173 1.89 9.34 6.73
CA PHE A 173 1.23 10.14 7.78
C PHE A 173 -0.13 9.61 8.24
N ILE A 174 -0.78 8.78 7.44
CA ILE A 174 -2.07 8.15 7.78
C ILE A 174 -1.88 6.65 8.02
N GLY A 175 -0.92 6.06 7.31
CA GLY A 175 -0.59 4.64 7.36
C GLY A 175 -0.13 4.22 8.75
N LYS A 176 -0.47 2.98 9.07
CA LYS A 176 -0.20 2.31 10.34
C LYS A 176 1.26 2.47 10.79
N THR A 177 1.44 2.75 12.07
CA THR A 177 2.74 2.72 12.75
C THR A 177 3.28 1.31 12.86
N HIS A 178 4.57 1.15 13.16
CA HIS A 178 5.13 -0.16 13.45
C HIS A 178 4.35 -0.88 14.57
N ALA A 179 3.94 -0.14 15.62
CA ALA A 179 3.12 -0.68 16.70
C ALA A 179 1.74 -1.16 16.20
N ASP A 180 1.07 -0.38 15.36
CA ASP A 180 -0.23 -0.77 14.77
C ASP A 180 -0.08 -2.03 13.91
N ARG A 181 1.05 -2.21 13.20
CA ARG A 181 1.30 -3.43 12.40
C ARG A 181 1.61 -4.65 13.26
N ILE A 182 2.25 -4.47 14.43
CA ILE A 182 2.38 -5.55 15.42
C ILE A 182 1.01 -5.96 15.93
N GLU A 183 0.13 -5.00 16.23
CA GLU A 183 -1.25 -5.27 16.64
C GLU A 183 -2.02 -6.04 15.54
N ASP A 184 -1.89 -5.63 14.27
CA ASP A 184 -2.50 -6.34 13.15
C ASP A 184 -1.99 -7.80 13.03
N ALA A 185 -0.69 -8.02 13.21
CA ALA A 185 -0.08 -9.34 13.18
C ALA A 185 -0.56 -10.21 14.35
N VAL A 186 -0.65 -9.65 15.56
CA VAL A 186 -1.22 -10.31 16.74
C VAL A 186 -2.66 -10.75 16.43
N GLN A 187 -3.52 -9.82 16.00
CA GLN A 187 -4.90 -10.13 15.66
C GLN A 187 -5.01 -11.23 14.60
N PHE A 188 -4.16 -11.18 13.57
CA PHE A 188 -4.10 -12.21 12.54
C PHE A 188 -3.71 -13.58 13.10
N ILE A 189 -2.66 -13.67 13.92
CA ILE A 189 -2.18 -14.94 14.47
C ILE A 189 -3.20 -15.54 15.44
N GLU A 190 -3.87 -14.74 16.27
CA GLU A 190 -4.96 -15.20 17.15
C GLU A 190 -6.13 -15.76 16.34
N GLY A 191 -6.54 -15.02 15.31
CA GLY A 191 -7.53 -15.50 14.34
C GLY A 191 -7.09 -16.82 13.73
N PHE A 192 -5.85 -16.90 13.27
CA PHE A 192 -5.26 -18.09 12.66
C PHE A 192 -5.32 -19.29 13.60
N PHE A 193 -4.91 -19.17 14.85
CA PHE A 193 -4.99 -20.25 15.82
C PHE A 193 -6.44 -20.69 16.07
N LYS A 194 -7.35 -19.74 16.19
CA LYS A 194 -8.79 -20.02 16.35
C LYS A 194 -9.37 -20.77 15.16
N GLY A 195 -8.99 -20.42 13.93
CA GLY A 195 -9.45 -21.12 12.72
C GLY A 195 -8.78 -22.48 12.55
N ALA A 196 -7.46 -22.54 12.74
CA ALA A 196 -6.65 -23.74 12.50
C ALA A 196 -6.92 -24.81 13.55
N LEU A 197 -6.84 -24.45 14.82
CA LEU A 197 -6.79 -25.40 15.93
C LEU A 197 -8.08 -25.40 16.76
N GLU A 198 -9.06 -24.57 16.40
CA GLU A 198 -10.29 -24.35 17.16
C GLU A 198 -10.02 -23.89 18.60
N ASP A 199 -8.89 -23.19 18.81
CA ASP A 199 -8.48 -22.66 20.11
C ASP A 199 -8.63 -21.14 20.14
N ASP A 200 -9.58 -20.67 20.94
CA ASP A 200 -9.86 -19.25 21.17
C ASP A 200 -9.24 -18.70 22.46
N SER A 201 -8.41 -19.50 23.14
CA SER A 201 -7.76 -19.14 24.41
C SER A 201 -6.33 -18.61 24.26
N ILE A 202 -5.80 -18.61 23.03
CA ILE A 202 -4.50 -18.06 22.71
C ILE A 202 -4.58 -16.54 22.71
N ASP A 203 -3.88 -15.93 23.67
CA ASP A 203 -3.66 -14.50 23.80
C ASP A 203 -2.15 -14.26 23.70
N ILE A 204 -1.75 -13.46 22.71
CA ILE A 204 -0.33 -13.20 22.38
C ILE A 204 0.00 -11.71 22.36
N GLU A 205 -0.92 -10.84 22.79
CA GLU A 205 -0.77 -9.38 22.74
C GLU A 205 0.50 -8.90 23.46
N GLU A 206 0.84 -9.51 24.60
CA GLU A 206 1.94 -9.04 25.46
C GLU A 206 3.33 -9.62 25.11
N CYS A 207 3.41 -10.62 24.22
CA CYS A 207 4.63 -11.41 24.02
C CYS A 207 5.31 -11.24 22.66
N ILE A 208 4.65 -10.57 21.69
CA ILE A 208 5.21 -10.27 20.36
C ILE A 208 5.81 -8.86 20.38
N ASP A 209 7.14 -8.79 20.30
CA ASP A 209 7.91 -7.53 20.27
C ASP A 209 8.46 -7.18 18.86
N ASP A 210 8.44 -8.14 17.95
CA ASP A 210 8.85 -8.01 16.55
C ASP A 210 7.96 -8.95 15.72
N ALA A 211 7.32 -8.40 14.69
CA ALA A 211 6.41 -9.13 13.80
C ALA A 211 6.79 -8.94 12.32
N ASP A 212 7.96 -8.39 12.04
CA ASP A 212 8.29 -7.83 10.73
C ASP A 212 8.32 -8.88 9.62
N GLU A 213 8.92 -10.03 9.92
CA GLU A 213 8.95 -11.17 9.00
C GLU A 213 7.54 -11.74 8.79
N ILE A 214 6.75 -11.86 9.87
CA ILE A 214 5.40 -12.44 9.80
C ILE A 214 4.44 -11.55 8.99
N ILE A 215 4.50 -10.23 9.18
CA ILE A 215 3.67 -9.27 8.46
C ILE A 215 3.93 -9.41 6.96
N LYS A 216 5.21 -9.47 6.57
CA LYS A 216 5.61 -9.62 5.18
C LYS A 216 5.10 -10.93 4.56
N GLU A 217 5.18 -12.04 5.30
CA GLU A 217 4.64 -13.32 4.82
C GLU A 217 3.12 -13.27 4.65
N ILE A 218 2.39 -12.66 5.61
CA ILE A 218 0.92 -12.48 5.52
C ILE A 218 0.55 -11.64 4.28
N GLU A 219 1.22 -10.51 4.06
CA GLU A 219 0.98 -9.64 2.90
C GLU A 219 1.22 -10.39 1.58
N THR A 220 2.31 -11.15 1.52
CA THR A 220 2.66 -11.97 0.35
C THR A 220 1.59 -13.02 0.06
N ILE A 221 1.09 -13.72 1.09
CA ILE A 221 0.03 -14.72 0.97
C ILE A 221 -1.27 -14.09 0.45
N VAL A 222 -1.67 -12.95 1.02
CA VAL A 222 -2.89 -12.24 0.60
C VAL A 222 -2.79 -11.81 -0.86
N ASP A 223 -1.63 -11.33 -1.29
CA ASP A 223 -1.38 -10.97 -2.70
C ASP A 223 -1.40 -12.18 -3.63
N ASP A 224 -0.90 -13.32 -3.19
CA ASP A 224 -1.00 -14.56 -3.96
C ASP A 224 -2.44 -15.08 -4.04
N PHE A 225 -3.25 -14.94 -2.98
CA PHE A 225 -4.70 -15.22 -3.03
C PHE A 225 -5.43 -14.31 -4.03
N LYS A 226 -5.10 -13.01 -4.11
CA LYS A 226 -5.70 -12.07 -5.07
C LYS A 226 -5.49 -12.50 -6.53
N LYS A 227 -4.37 -13.18 -6.83
CA LYS A 227 -4.09 -13.72 -8.17
C LYS A 227 -5.00 -14.89 -8.54
N GLY A 228 -5.70 -15.47 -7.56
CA GLY A 228 -6.67 -16.56 -7.72
C GLY A 228 -6.07 -17.81 -8.35
N MET A 229 -6.91 -18.66 -8.94
CA MET A 229 -6.48 -19.91 -9.59
C MET A 229 -5.62 -19.70 -10.86
N SER A 230 -5.49 -18.47 -11.35
CA SER A 230 -4.57 -18.12 -12.43
C SER A 230 -3.15 -17.79 -11.94
N GLY A 231 -2.95 -17.68 -10.63
CA GLY A 231 -1.66 -17.44 -10.00
C GLY A 231 -0.79 -18.69 -9.90
N ASP A 232 0.38 -18.51 -9.30
CA ASP A 232 1.30 -19.60 -8.99
C ASP A 232 0.87 -20.28 -7.67
N ILE A 233 0.06 -21.33 -7.80
CA ILE A 233 -0.48 -22.07 -6.64
C ILE A 233 0.64 -22.76 -5.86
N GLU A 234 1.74 -23.17 -6.52
CA GLU A 234 2.91 -23.72 -5.83
C GLU A 234 3.56 -22.67 -4.95
N LYS A 235 3.75 -21.45 -5.47
CA LYS A 235 4.24 -20.33 -4.69
C LYS A 235 3.33 -20.01 -3.49
N LEU A 236 2.01 -19.92 -3.68
CA LEU A 236 1.07 -19.67 -2.59
C LEU A 236 1.22 -20.70 -1.45
N PHE A 237 1.43 -21.98 -1.77
CA PHE A 237 1.65 -23.00 -0.74
C PHE A 237 3.00 -22.86 -0.04
N MET A 238 4.03 -22.44 -0.76
CA MET A 238 5.34 -22.17 -0.17
C MET A 238 5.27 -20.97 0.77
N ASP A 239 4.57 -19.90 0.40
CA ASP A 239 4.39 -18.74 1.28
C ASP A 239 3.59 -19.11 2.53
N ILE A 240 2.51 -19.91 2.41
CA ILE A 240 1.77 -20.43 3.58
C ILE A 240 2.68 -21.31 4.46
N LEU A 241 3.54 -22.13 3.86
CA LEU A 241 4.51 -22.94 4.58
C LEU A 241 5.53 -22.09 5.34
N ASP A 242 6.02 -21.01 4.73
CA ASP A 242 6.96 -20.07 5.34
C ASP A 242 6.29 -19.34 6.52
N LEU A 243 5.04 -18.87 6.36
CA LEU A 243 4.24 -18.33 7.47
C LEU A 243 4.10 -19.34 8.61
N MET A 244 3.74 -20.59 8.31
CA MET A 244 3.60 -21.64 9.34
C MET A 244 4.92 -21.98 10.04
N ALA A 245 6.05 -21.79 9.38
CA ALA A 245 7.37 -21.95 10.00
C ALA A 245 7.75 -20.74 10.87
N GLU A 246 7.20 -19.56 10.57
CA GLU A 246 7.48 -18.31 11.30
C GLU A 246 6.60 -18.12 12.54
N ILE A 247 5.34 -18.59 12.50
CA ILE A 247 4.42 -18.50 13.64
C ILE A 247 5.04 -19.08 14.92
N PRO A 248 5.56 -20.33 14.96
CA PRO A 248 6.15 -20.88 16.18
C PRO A 248 7.36 -20.09 16.71
N LYS A 249 8.13 -19.44 15.83
CA LYS A 249 9.27 -18.61 16.22
C LYS A 249 8.80 -17.31 16.87
N THR A 250 7.76 -16.72 16.29
CA THR A 250 7.14 -15.47 16.76
C THR A 250 6.47 -15.66 18.11
N VAL A 251 5.72 -16.75 18.28
CA VAL A 251 4.98 -17.01 19.53
C VAL A 251 5.73 -17.85 20.55
N VAL A 252 7.03 -18.14 20.34
CA VAL A 252 7.82 -19.01 21.25
C VAL A 252 7.89 -18.46 22.69
N LYS A 253 7.78 -17.15 22.84
CA LYS A 253 7.76 -16.46 24.14
C LYS A 253 6.35 -16.39 24.75
N CYS A 254 5.33 -16.71 23.97
CA CYS A 254 3.93 -16.71 24.37
C CYS A 254 3.58 -18.05 25.01
N GLU A 255 2.63 -18.07 25.94
CA GLU A 255 2.20 -19.29 26.65
C GLU A 255 1.37 -20.25 25.76
N VAL A 256 1.64 -20.29 24.45
CA VAL A 256 1.03 -21.21 23.49
C VAL A 256 1.49 -22.64 23.81
N SER A 257 0.56 -23.59 23.77
CA SER A 257 0.90 -24.95 24.20
C SER A 257 1.87 -25.63 23.22
N GLU A 258 2.84 -26.38 23.76
CA GLU A 258 3.76 -27.19 22.95
C GLU A 258 3.01 -28.16 22.02
N ALA A 259 1.81 -28.60 22.42
CA ALA A 259 0.97 -29.50 21.65
C ALA A 259 0.36 -28.82 20.41
N GLU A 260 -0.05 -27.55 20.50
CA GLU A 260 -0.53 -26.77 19.35
C GLU A 260 0.59 -26.48 18.37
N LEU A 261 1.75 -26.04 18.86
CA LEU A 261 2.92 -25.79 18.02
C LEU A 261 3.38 -27.06 17.30
N ALA A 262 3.35 -28.22 17.96
CA ALA A 262 3.66 -29.50 17.36
C ALA A 262 2.67 -29.90 16.24
N LYS A 263 1.37 -29.58 16.38
CA LYS A 263 0.39 -29.82 15.31
C LYS A 263 0.70 -28.99 14.07
N LEU A 264 0.99 -27.69 14.25
CA LEU A 264 1.37 -26.82 13.14
C LEU A 264 2.66 -27.32 12.46
N GLU A 265 3.64 -27.76 13.23
CA GLU A 265 4.86 -28.35 12.68
C GLU A 265 4.56 -29.63 11.87
N GLU A 266 3.70 -30.53 12.36
CA GLU A 266 3.28 -31.72 11.62
C GLU A 266 2.65 -31.34 10.27
N TRP A 267 1.75 -30.36 10.26
CA TRP A 267 1.09 -29.88 9.05
C TRP A 267 2.09 -29.26 8.08
N ALA A 268 3.02 -28.43 8.57
CA ALA A 268 4.10 -27.86 7.77
C ALA A 268 4.99 -28.94 7.12
N GLN A 269 5.30 -30.04 7.83
CA GLN A 269 6.05 -31.15 7.23
C GLN A 269 5.27 -31.85 6.12
N LEU A 270 3.95 -31.99 6.25
CA LEU A 270 3.09 -32.53 5.19
C LEU A 270 3.00 -31.59 3.99
N MET A 271 3.02 -30.27 4.21
CA MET A 271 2.96 -29.26 3.15
C MET A 271 4.18 -29.27 2.23
N LYS A 272 5.35 -29.71 2.73
CA LYS A 272 6.56 -29.86 1.91
C LYS A 272 6.42 -30.84 0.75
N ASP A 273 5.45 -31.76 0.83
CA ASP A 273 5.08 -32.62 -0.30
C ASP A 273 3.94 -31.98 -1.09
N PHE A 274 4.29 -31.28 -2.16
CA PHE A 274 3.32 -30.62 -3.04
C PHE A 274 2.25 -31.59 -3.58
N SER A 275 2.60 -32.87 -3.84
CA SER A 275 1.62 -33.86 -4.32
C SER A 275 0.59 -34.23 -3.26
N VAL A 276 0.99 -34.25 -1.99
CA VAL A 276 0.07 -34.43 -0.85
C VAL A 276 -0.86 -33.23 -0.74
N MET A 277 -0.34 -32.02 -0.89
CA MET A 277 -1.15 -30.79 -0.82
C MET A 277 -2.13 -30.64 -1.96
N GLU A 278 -1.70 -30.90 -3.19
CA GLU A 278 -2.58 -30.90 -4.36
C GLU A 278 -3.78 -31.83 -4.16
N LYS A 279 -3.53 -33.06 -3.66
CA LYS A 279 -4.61 -34.02 -3.34
C LYS A 279 -5.52 -33.52 -2.23
N LYS A 280 -4.98 -32.96 -1.15
CA LYS A 280 -5.77 -32.42 -0.04
C LYS A 280 -6.66 -31.27 -0.52
N PHE A 281 -6.13 -30.34 -1.31
CA PHE A 281 -6.89 -29.26 -1.91
C PHE A 281 -7.97 -29.78 -2.85
N PHE A 282 -7.65 -30.74 -3.72
CA PHE A 282 -8.64 -31.37 -4.59
C PHE A 282 -9.81 -31.94 -3.78
N TYR A 283 -9.53 -32.70 -2.71
CA TYR A 283 -10.58 -33.25 -1.85
C TYR A 283 -11.32 -32.17 -1.04
N ALA A 284 -10.64 -31.12 -0.59
CA ALA A 284 -11.26 -30.00 0.09
C ALA A 284 -12.25 -29.28 -0.85
N PHE A 285 -11.85 -28.98 -2.08
CA PHE A 285 -12.75 -28.42 -3.09
C PHE A 285 -13.87 -29.37 -3.49
N LEU A 286 -13.63 -30.67 -3.50
CA LEU A 286 -14.66 -31.67 -3.83
C LEU A 286 -15.72 -31.78 -2.73
N TYR A 287 -15.31 -31.80 -1.45
CA TYR A 287 -16.19 -32.10 -0.33
C TYR A 287 -16.68 -30.88 0.44
N PHE A 288 -15.98 -29.75 0.33
CA PHE A 288 -16.24 -28.49 1.04
C PHE A 288 -16.14 -27.25 0.12
N PRO A 289 -16.67 -27.28 -1.13
CA PRO A 289 -16.45 -26.22 -2.12
C PRO A 289 -16.90 -24.84 -1.65
N ASP A 290 -18.04 -24.76 -0.96
CA ASP A 290 -18.62 -23.47 -0.55
C ASP A 290 -17.82 -22.85 0.61
N ARG A 291 -17.34 -23.67 1.54
CA ARG A 291 -16.48 -23.24 2.66
C ARG A 291 -15.15 -22.72 2.13
N ILE A 292 -14.46 -23.51 1.32
CA ILE A 292 -13.17 -23.12 0.72
C ILE A 292 -13.30 -21.83 -0.10
N LYS A 293 -14.33 -21.71 -0.95
CA LYS A 293 -14.54 -20.48 -1.74
C LYS A 293 -14.83 -19.27 -0.84
N LYS A 294 -15.59 -19.48 0.23
CA LYS A 294 -15.88 -18.44 1.22
C LYS A 294 -14.60 -18.02 1.93
N ASP A 295 -13.78 -18.95 2.42
CA ASP A 295 -12.54 -18.62 3.13
C ASP A 295 -11.56 -17.87 2.22
N PHE A 296 -11.39 -18.29 0.96
CA PHE A 296 -10.56 -17.56 0.00
C PHE A 296 -11.02 -16.12 -0.20
N LYS A 297 -12.33 -15.91 -0.34
CA LYS A 297 -12.92 -14.58 -0.50
C LYS A 297 -12.71 -13.75 0.76
N ASP A 298 -13.02 -14.34 1.91
CA ASP A 298 -13.01 -13.65 3.18
C ASP A 298 -11.60 -13.32 3.64
N ILE A 299 -10.57 -14.15 3.35
CA ILE A 299 -9.15 -13.80 3.58
C ILE A 299 -8.82 -12.46 2.91
N ILE A 300 -9.18 -12.30 1.63
CA ILE A 300 -8.88 -11.08 0.86
C ILE A 300 -9.71 -9.89 1.35
N ASP A 301 -11.02 -10.07 1.49
CA ASP A 301 -11.93 -8.98 1.83
C ASP A 301 -11.68 -8.48 3.25
N SER A 302 -11.57 -9.38 4.22
CA SER A 302 -11.33 -9.00 5.61
C SER A 302 -9.95 -8.39 5.81
N PHE A 303 -8.91 -8.86 5.10
CA PHE A 303 -7.60 -8.20 5.14
C PHE A 303 -7.66 -6.78 4.58
N LYS A 304 -8.37 -6.57 3.47
CA LYS A 304 -8.59 -5.25 2.88
C LYS A 304 -9.41 -4.33 3.78
N GLU A 305 -10.34 -4.88 4.54
CA GLU A 305 -11.18 -4.18 5.52
C GLU A 305 -10.52 -4.04 6.89
N GLU A 306 -9.23 -4.39 7.02
CA GLU A 306 -8.46 -4.34 8.27
C GLU A 306 -9.04 -5.20 9.41
N GLN A 307 -9.80 -6.24 9.06
CA GLN A 307 -10.32 -7.25 9.98
C GLN A 307 -9.33 -8.42 10.06
N PHE A 308 -8.11 -8.17 10.55
CA PHE A 308 -7.00 -9.14 10.52
C PHE A 308 -7.32 -10.43 11.27
N ASN A 309 -8.04 -10.36 12.40
CA ASN A 309 -8.50 -11.55 13.11
C ASN A 309 -9.41 -12.44 12.24
N THR A 310 -10.33 -11.85 11.48
CA THR A 310 -11.18 -12.60 10.54
C THR A 310 -10.35 -13.19 9.40
N SER A 311 -9.38 -12.43 8.88
CA SER A 311 -8.50 -12.90 7.79
C SER A 311 -7.66 -14.09 8.24
N GLY A 312 -7.01 -13.96 9.40
CA GLY A 312 -6.28 -15.04 10.06
C GLY A 312 -7.16 -16.25 10.31
N PHE A 313 -8.36 -16.04 10.85
CA PHE A 313 -9.35 -17.10 11.06
C PHE A 313 -9.67 -17.87 9.79
N CYS A 314 -9.95 -17.20 8.69
CA CYS A 314 -10.25 -17.87 7.43
C CYS A 314 -9.05 -18.64 6.86
N LEU A 315 -7.82 -18.12 7.03
CA LEU A 315 -6.62 -18.87 6.65
C LEU A 315 -6.41 -20.11 7.54
N GLY A 316 -6.62 -19.97 8.84
CA GLY A 316 -6.58 -21.08 9.79
C GLY A 316 -7.65 -22.14 9.47
N ASP A 317 -8.89 -21.73 9.23
CA ASP A 317 -10.02 -22.59 8.90
C ASP A 317 -9.76 -23.39 7.61
N LEU A 318 -9.16 -22.73 6.61
CA LEU A 318 -8.71 -23.39 5.38
C LEU A 318 -7.74 -24.54 5.68
N LEU A 319 -6.73 -24.31 6.54
CA LEU A 319 -5.80 -25.37 6.96
C LEU A 319 -6.51 -26.47 7.76
N HIS A 320 -7.43 -26.11 8.65
CA HIS A 320 -8.24 -27.06 9.38
C HIS A 320 -8.99 -28.00 8.44
N VAL A 321 -9.64 -27.46 7.40
CA VAL A 321 -10.34 -28.28 6.40
C VAL A 321 -9.37 -29.24 5.71
N LEU A 322 -8.19 -28.76 5.31
CA LEU A 322 -7.18 -29.55 4.59
C LEU A 322 -6.57 -30.67 5.43
N PHE A 323 -6.31 -30.42 6.70
CA PHE A 323 -5.57 -31.35 7.57
C PHE A 323 -6.47 -32.21 8.45
N VAL A 324 -7.64 -31.70 8.84
CA VAL A 324 -8.57 -32.37 9.76
C VAL A 324 -9.78 -32.90 8.98
N ASP A 325 -10.59 -32.05 8.37
CA ASP A 325 -11.89 -32.46 7.80
C ASP A 325 -11.77 -33.43 6.61
N VAL A 326 -10.82 -33.17 5.71
CA VAL A 326 -10.53 -34.07 4.57
C VAL A 326 -10.09 -35.44 5.07
N LYS A 327 -9.32 -35.51 6.17
CA LYS A 327 -8.88 -36.79 6.77
C LYS A 327 -10.09 -37.55 7.32
N THR A 328 -10.93 -36.88 8.10
CA THR A 328 -12.14 -37.45 8.71
C THR A 328 -13.07 -38.04 7.65
N LYS A 329 -13.32 -37.33 6.53
CA LYS A 329 -14.14 -37.89 5.44
C LYS A 329 -13.48 -39.07 4.75
N LYS A 330 -12.18 -39.06 4.51
CA LYS A 330 -11.48 -40.22 3.92
C LYS A 330 -11.60 -41.46 4.80
N GLU A 331 -11.57 -41.31 6.12
CA GLU A 331 -11.77 -42.41 7.07
C GLU A 331 -13.22 -42.92 7.05
N ILE A 332 -14.21 -42.03 6.93
CA ILE A 332 -15.63 -42.39 6.77
C ILE A 332 -15.86 -43.15 5.45
N TYR A 333 -15.23 -42.74 4.35
CA TYR A 333 -15.40 -43.37 3.04
C TYR A 333 -14.46 -44.56 2.79
N LYS A 334 -13.48 -44.84 3.67
CA LYS A 334 -12.71 -46.09 3.66
C LYS A 334 -13.54 -47.32 4.06
N GLU A 335 -14.76 -47.16 4.57
CA GLU A 335 -15.75 -48.25 4.69
C GLU A 335 -16.50 -48.53 3.37
N THR A 336 -16.23 -47.78 2.29
CA THR A 336 -16.75 -48.05 0.95
C THR A 336 -15.63 -48.00 -0.07
N ASP A 337 -15.12 -49.17 -0.46
CA ASP A 337 -14.14 -49.46 -1.52
C ASP A 337 -13.93 -48.34 -2.56
N PHE A 338 -12.68 -47.88 -2.71
CA PHE A 338 -12.22 -47.02 -3.80
C PHE A 338 -10.77 -47.35 -4.22
N ASP A 339 -10.43 -48.64 -4.28
CA ASP A 339 -9.19 -49.11 -4.91
C ASP A 339 -9.34 -49.35 -6.44
N ASP A 340 -10.46 -48.95 -7.07
CA ASP A 340 -10.71 -49.16 -8.51
C ASP A 340 -11.27 -47.92 -9.23
N ILE A 341 -10.54 -46.78 -9.27
CA ILE A 341 -10.65 -45.79 -10.38
C ILE A 341 -9.28 -45.19 -10.70
#